data_AF-A0A9W8R6I1-F1
#
_entry.id   AF-A0A9W8R6I1-F1
#
_cell.length_a   1.000
_cell.length_b   1.000
_cell.length_c   1.000
_cell.angle_alpha   90.00
_cell.angle_beta   90.00
_cell.angle_gamma   90.00
#
_symmetry.space_group_name_H-M   'P 1'
#
loop_
_entity.id
_entity.type
_entity.pdbx_description
1 polymer ?
#
loop_
_entity_poly.entity_id
_entity_poly.type
_entity_poly.pdbx_seq_one_letter_code
_entity_poly.pdbx_strand_id
1 'polypeptide(L)'
;MTDSNHIDSSFTVTSGALCFGTLSNMLGGAQAPIQSPPTPSPRPRGTVIAHQFEHNVPAKPGTWNVYKLRDIDSPRVDGWFAAHQEVDPLPELTKILRVAGSPYEETENTFNNYATRAKKVFLVNRYDWGYYVGGNVVEEVEDEEDELAASNTVGLADYAHGNALVQEWARQKSRKRKPSENGVWMYIPDAEYMWGRFGFDDDYTEARSFLYFTQRTDFSKTVFPGQTEPLKEN
;
A
#
# COMPACT_ATOMS: atom_id res chain seq x y z
N MET A 1 -9.04 -29.47 -4.22
CA MET A 1 -9.14 -28.47 -5.29
C MET A 1 -8.73 -27.16 -4.66
N THR A 2 -7.51 -26.72 -4.92
CA THR A 2 -6.99 -25.41 -4.49
C THR A 2 -7.70 -24.35 -5.32
N ASP A 3 -8.46 -23.47 -4.66
CA ASP A 3 -8.99 -22.29 -5.32
C ASP A 3 -7.83 -21.49 -5.90
N SER A 4 -7.89 -21.21 -7.20
CA SER A 4 -6.96 -20.33 -7.90
C SER A 4 -6.84 -19.00 -7.16
N ASN A 5 -5.63 -18.43 -7.08
CA ASN A 5 -5.33 -17.09 -6.56
C ASN A 5 -6.46 -16.10 -6.87
N HIS A 6 -7.37 -15.90 -5.91
CA HIS A 6 -8.58 -15.12 -6.15
C HIS A 6 -8.24 -13.64 -6.21
N ILE A 7 -8.48 -13.02 -7.36
CA ILE A 7 -8.32 -11.58 -7.56
C ILE A 7 -9.58 -10.89 -7.04
N ASP A 8 -9.47 -10.06 -6.00
CA ASP A 8 -10.60 -9.33 -5.42
C ASP A 8 -11.08 -8.18 -6.31
N SER A 9 -10.13 -7.50 -6.97
CA SER A 9 -10.40 -6.44 -7.93
C SER A 9 -9.18 -6.20 -8.80
N SER A 10 -9.35 -5.42 -9.86
CA SER A 10 -8.23 -4.94 -10.67
C SER A 10 -8.46 -3.49 -11.09
N PHE A 11 -7.37 -2.80 -11.38
CA PHE A 11 -7.40 -1.45 -11.94
C PHE A 11 -6.27 -1.29 -12.96
N THR A 12 -6.36 -0.28 -13.81
CA THR A 12 -5.40 -0.04 -14.89
C THR A 12 -4.56 1.19 -14.60
N VAL A 13 -3.26 1.07 -14.80
CA VAL A 13 -2.30 2.18 -14.80
C VAL A 13 -2.00 2.57 -16.23
N THR A 14 -2.29 3.82 -16.59
CA THR A 14 -2.08 4.36 -17.94
C THR A 14 -1.07 5.48 -17.96
N SER A 15 -0.89 6.20 -16.84
CA SER A 15 0.01 7.36 -16.77
C SER A 15 1.47 7.01 -16.50
N GLY A 16 1.79 5.72 -16.33
CA GLY A 16 3.13 5.26 -15.94
C GLY A 16 3.51 5.63 -14.50
N ALA A 17 2.52 5.97 -13.67
CA ALA A 17 2.72 6.35 -12.28
C ALA A 17 1.46 6.09 -11.46
N LEU A 18 1.65 5.88 -10.16
CA LEU A 18 0.59 5.73 -9.17
C LEU A 18 0.62 6.91 -8.20
N CYS A 19 -0.54 7.34 -7.69
CA CYS A 19 -0.65 8.11 -6.46
C CYS A 19 -1.25 7.22 -5.34
N PHE A 20 -0.80 7.41 -4.09
CA PHE A 20 -1.13 6.48 -3.01
C PHE A 20 -1.23 7.14 -1.63
N GLY A 21 -1.90 6.48 -0.69
CA GLY A 21 -2.04 6.89 0.71
C GLY A 21 -3.45 7.34 1.08
N THR A 22 -3.59 8.19 2.10
CA THR A 22 -4.89 8.79 2.44
C THR A 22 -5.38 9.71 1.31
N LEU A 23 -6.64 10.19 1.34
CA LEU A 23 -7.14 11.09 0.30
C LEU A 23 -6.29 12.37 0.17
N SER A 24 -5.87 12.97 1.28
CA SER A 24 -4.94 14.09 1.28
C SER A 24 -3.60 13.76 0.64
N ASN A 25 -3.04 12.57 0.92
CA ASN A 25 -1.80 12.12 0.30
C ASN A 25 -1.96 11.92 -1.20
N MET A 26 -3.02 11.23 -1.62
CA MET A 26 -3.31 11.02 -3.04
C MET A 26 -3.51 12.34 -3.78
N LEU A 27 -4.21 13.30 -3.18
CA LEU A 27 -4.41 14.63 -3.77
C LEU A 27 -3.08 15.36 -3.97
N GLY A 28 -2.22 15.38 -2.95
CA GLY A 28 -0.87 15.95 -3.07
C GLY A 28 -0.04 15.22 -4.13
N GLY A 29 -0.06 13.89 -4.09
CA GLY A 29 0.62 13.02 -5.05
C GLY A 29 0.20 13.28 -6.49
N ALA A 30 -1.10 13.43 -6.76
CA ALA A 30 -1.66 13.67 -8.10
C ALA A 30 -1.47 15.11 -8.61
N GLN A 31 -1.10 16.05 -7.74
CA GLN A 31 -0.80 17.45 -8.10
C GLN A 31 0.69 17.72 -8.22
N ALA A 32 1.54 16.93 -7.56
CA ALA A 32 2.98 17.00 -7.68
C ALA A 32 3.45 16.39 -9.01
N PRO A 33 4.59 16.84 -9.58
CA PRO A 33 5.21 16.15 -10.70
C PRO A 33 5.49 14.68 -10.36
N ILE A 34 5.40 13.80 -11.37
CA ILE A 34 5.78 12.39 -11.24
C ILE A 34 7.24 12.32 -10.78
N GLN A 35 7.47 11.70 -9.63
CA GLN A 35 8.78 11.59 -9.03
C GLN A 35 9.63 10.56 -9.78
N SER A 36 10.96 10.71 -9.70
CA SER A 36 11.82 9.56 -9.95
C SER A 36 11.63 8.51 -8.85
N PRO A 37 12.03 7.25 -9.07
CA PRO A 37 11.94 6.20 -8.06
C PRO A 37 12.50 6.69 -6.71
N PRO A 38 11.77 6.51 -5.61
CA PRO A 38 12.09 7.13 -4.35
C PRO A 38 13.39 6.55 -3.78
N THR A 39 14.28 7.44 -3.38
CA THR A 39 15.53 7.12 -2.67
C THR A 39 15.66 7.90 -1.35
N PRO A 40 14.57 8.09 -0.56
CA PRO A 40 14.64 8.96 0.59
C PRO A 40 15.50 8.32 1.68
N SER A 41 16.53 9.03 2.10
CA SER A 41 17.19 8.74 3.35
C SER A 41 16.23 9.05 4.51
N PRO A 42 16.16 8.19 5.55
CA PRO A 42 15.35 8.48 6.73
C PRO A 42 15.80 9.81 7.35
N ARG A 43 14.86 10.70 7.64
CA ARG A 43 15.15 12.00 8.27
C ARG A 43 14.54 12.05 9.67
N PRO A 44 15.32 12.42 10.70
CA PRO A 44 14.76 12.72 12.01
C PRO A 44 13.81 13.93 11.91
N ARG A 45 12.60 13.80 12.43
CA ARG A 45 11.66 14.89 12.71
C ARG A 45 11.26 14.82 14.18
N GLY A 46 11.91 15.64 15.02
CA GLY A 46 11.71 15.57 16.47
C GLY A 46 12.10 14.19 17.01
N THR A 47 11.16 13.46 17.60
CA THR A 47 11.35 12.10 18.13
C THR A 47 10.98 10.99 17.14
N VAL A 48 10.51 11.32 15.93
CA VAL A 48 10.12 10.33 14.91
C VAL A 48 11.06 10.36 13.72
N ILE A 49 11.16 9.23 12.99
CA ILE A 49 11.90 9.13 11.74
C ILE A 49 10.90 8.99 10.61
N ALA A 50 10.93 9.92 9.66
CA ALA A 50 10.06 9.93 8.49
C ALA A 50 10.88 10.03 7.20
N HIS A 51 10.31 9.54 6.10
CA HIS A 51 10.85 9.70 4.76
C HIS A 51 10.08 10.81 4.06
N GLN A 52 10.80 11.65 3.30
CA GLN A 52 10.17 12.71 2.53
C GLN A 52 10.10 12.28 1.07
N PHE A 53 8.89 12.08 0.56
CA PHE A 53 8.59 11.85 -0.85
C PHE A 53 7.20 12.42 -1.16
N GLU A 54 7.00 12.86 -2.40
CA GLU A 54 5.67 13.21 -2.88
C GLU A 54 4.93 11.90 -3.13
N HIS A 55 3.70 11.75 -2.62
CA HIS A 55 2.90 10.50 -2.59
C HIS A 55 2.46 9.98 -3.98
N ASN A 56 3.37 10.02 -4.94
CA ASN A 56 3.30 9.37 -6.23
C ASN A 56 4.62 8.61 -6.50
N VAL A 57 4.56 7.64 -7.41
CA VAL A 57 5.68 6.78 -7.75
C VAL A 57 5.57 6.33 -9.20
N PRO A 58 6.68 6.23 -9.96
CA PRO A 58 6.66 5.56 -11.26
C PRO A 58 6.16 4.13 -11.10
N ALA A 59 5.31 3.69 -12.02
CA ALA A 59 4.66 2.41 -11.90
C ALA A 59 4.46 1.80 -13.28
N LYS A 60 4.62 0.48 -13.33
CA LYS A 60 4.49 -0.29 -14.56
C LYS A 60 3.09 -0.10 -15.15
N PRO A 61 2.96 0.43 -16.39
CA PRO A 61 1.67 0.57 -17.05
C PRO A 61 1.03 -0.79 -17.31
N GLY A 62 -0.30 -0.85 -17.24
CA GLY A 62 -1.08 -2.07 -17.46
C GLY A 62 -2.01 -2.39 -16.30
N THR A 63 -2.54 -3.61 -16.28
CA THR A 63 -3.49 -4.05 -15.27
C THR A 63 -2.77 -4.47 -13.99
N TRP A 64 -3.27 -3.98 -12.86
CA TRP A 64 -2.85 -4.33 -11.52
C TRP A 64 -3.97 -5.13 -10.84
N ASN A 65 -3.64 -6.35 -10.43
CA ASN A 65 -4.52 -7.25 -9.70
C ASN A 65 -4.36 -7.00 -8.21
N VAL A 66 -5.48 -6.97 -7.49
CA VAL A 66 -5.53 -6.69 -6.06
C VAL A 66 -6.07 -7.92 -5.32
N TYR A 67 -5.40 -8.26 -4.23
CA TYR A 67 -5.61 -9.44 -3.41
C TYR A 67 -5.80 -9.03 -1.96
N LYS A 68 -6.87 -9.49 -1.31
CA LYS A 68 -7.02 -9.40 0.15
C LYS A 68 -6.19 -10.49 0.80
N LEU A 69 -5.33 -10.09 1.72
CA LEU A 69 -4.65 -11.01 2.63
C LEU A 69 -5.54 -11.18 3.86
N ARG A 70 -5.71 -12.43 4.31
CA ARG A 70 -6.67 -12.75 5.37
C ARG A 70 -6.01 -13.53 6.48
N ASP A 71 -6.54 -13.41 7.68
CA ASP A 71 -6.19 -14.28 8.79
C ASP A 71 -6.59 -15.74 8.47
N ILE A 72 -5.81 -16.71 8.94
CA ILE A 72 -6.07 -18.13 8.71
C ILE A 72 -7.30 -18.62 9.48
N ASP A 73 -7.57 -18.02 10.65
CA ASP A 73 -8.63 -18.40 11.57
C ASP A 73 -9.90 -17.55 11.37
N SER A 74 -9.86 -16.55 10.49
CA SER A 74 -10.94 -15.57 10.33
C SER A 74 -11.07 -15.05 8.89
N PRO A 75 -12.31 -14.78 8.41
CA PRO A 75 -12.51 -14.15 7.11
C PRO A 75 -12.07 -12.68 7.05
N ARG A 76 -11.52 -12.15 8.15
CA ARG A 76 -11.05 -10.77 8.28
C ARG A 76 -9.92 -10.47 7.30
N VAL A 77 -9.95 -9.27 6.74
CA VAL A 77 -8.86 -8.73 5.92
C VAL A 77 -7.81 -8.16 6.86
N ASP A 78 -6.60 -8.69 6.78
CA ASP A 78 -5.46 -8.26 7.60
C ASP A 78 -4.41 -7.50 6.79
N GLY A 79 -4.48 -7.58 5.47
CA GLY A 79 -3.58 -6.87 4.57
C GLY A 79 -4.12 -6.85 3.16
N TRP A 80 -3.45 -6.08 2.31
CA TRP A 80 -3.76 -6.01 0.89
C TRP A 80 -2.48 -6.09 0.08
N PHE A 81 -2.54 -6.80 -1.04
CA PHE A 81 -1.45 -6.85 -1.99
C PHE A 81 -1.96 -6.50 -3.38
N ALA A 82 -1.29 -5.56 -4.04
CA ALA A 82 -1.54 -5.22 -5.43
C ALA A 82 -0.29 -5.57 -6.26
N ALA A 83 -0.46 -6.18 -7.42
CA ALA A 83 0.65 -6.53 -8.30
C ALA A 83 0.24 -6.38 -9.76
N HIS A 84 1.17 -5.89 -10.59
CA HIS A 84 1.00 -5.87 -12.04
C HIS A 84 0.75 -7.29 -12.57
N GLN A 85 -0.10 -7.45 -13.58
CA GLN A 85 -0.54 -8.76 -14.10
C GLN A 85 0.59 -9.70 -14.56
N GLU A 86 1.75 -9.13 -14.90
CA GLU A 86 2.95 -9.89 -15.32
C GLU A 86 3.84 -10.32 -14.15
N VAL A 87 3.49 -9.97 -12.91
CA VAL A 87 4.22 -10.33 -11.71
C VAL A 87 3.51 -11.50 -11.05
N ASP A 88 4.26 -12.57 -10.78
CA ASP A 88 3.76 -13.64 -9.92
C ASP A 88 3.60 -13.10 -8.48
N PRO A 89 2.36 -13.00 -7.97
CA PRO A 89 2.12 -12.23 -6.76
C PRO A 89 2.73 -12.86 -5.51
N LEU A 90 2.72 -14.21 -5.40
CA LEU A 90 3.15 -14.88 -4.18
C LEU A 90 4.67 -14.78 -3.97
N PRO A 91 5.53 -15.12 -4.95
CA PRO A 91 6.98 -14.93 -4.82
C PRO A 91 7.38 -13.47 -4.59
N GLU A 92 6.69 -12.53 -5.23
CA GLU A 92 6.97 -11.10 -5.05
C GLU A 92 6.60 -10.63 -3.63
N LEU A 93 5.45 -11.05 -3.11
CA LEU A 93 5.02 -10.76 -1.74
C LEU A 93 6.00 -11.36 -0.72
N THR A 94 6.36 -12.63 -0.85
CA THR A 94 7.33 -13.28 0.03
C THR A 94 8.71 -12.62 -0.04
N LYS A 95 9.15 -12.16 -1.23
CA LYS A 95 10.38 -11.36 -1.38
C LYS A 95 10.29 -10.08 -0.55
N ILE A 96 9.19 -9.34 -0.66
CA ILE A 96 8.99 -8.08 0.08
C ILE A 96 9.02 -8.35 1.59
N LEU A 97 8.30 -9.36 2.08
CA LEU A 97 8.23 -9.68 3.50
C LEU A 97 9.58 -10.10 4.08
N ARG A 98 10.38 -10.87 3.34
CA ARG A 98 11.74 -11.24 3.75
C ARG A 98 12.66 -10.01 3.91
N VAL A 99 12.56 -9.06 2.97
CA VAL A 99 13.44 -7.88 2.94
C VAL A 99 13.01 -6.82 3.97
N ALA A 100 11.70 -6.58 4.08
CA ALA A 100 11.12 -5.48 4.83
C ALA A 100 9.69 -5.80 5.28
N GLY A 101 9.55 -6.86 6.09
CA GLY A 101 8.28 -7.27 6.69
C GLY A 101 7.74 -6.31 7.76
N SER A 102 6.88 -6.84 8.63
CA SER A 102 6.33 -6.09 9.75
C SER A 102 7.44 -5.68 10.74
N PRO A 103 7.47 -4.41 11.22
CA PRO A 103 8.42 -4.00 12.24
C PRO A 103 8.14 -4.62 13.63
N TYR A 104 7.02 -5.31 13.79
CA TYR A 104 6.67 -6.06 15.01
C TYR A 104 7.05 -7.55 14.93
N GLU A 105 7.62 -7.98 13.81
CA GLU A 105 8.16 -9.32 13.61
C GLU A 105 9.65 -9.23 13.33
N GLU A 106 10.34 -10.36 13.30
CA GLU A 106 11.73 -10.41 12.82
C GLU A 106 11.80 -9.97 11.35
N THR A 107 12.50 -8.87 11.08
CA THR A 107 12.65 -8.31 9.73
C THR A 107 14.05 -7.75 9.56
N GLU A 108 14.62 -7.91 8.37
CA GLU A 108 15.97 -7.43 8.07
C GLU A 108 16.05 -5.90 8.09
N ASN A 109 14.97 -5.20 7.69
CA ASN A 109 14.98 -3.76 7.50
C ASN A 109 13.64 -3.12 7.92
N THR A 110 13.73 -2.07 8.73
CA THR A 110 12.58 -1.27 9.18
C THR A 110 12.54 0.14 8.55
N PHE A 111 13.59 0.53 7.84
CA PHE A 111 13.73 1.83 7.16
C PHE A 111 14.34 1.66 5.77
N ASN A 112 14.13 2.67 4.91
CA ASN A 112 14.81 2.71 3.61
C ASN A 112 16.32 2.85 3.79
N ASN A 113 17.07 2.01 3.10
CA ASN A 113 18.53 1.94 3.16
C ASN A 113 19.09 1.32 1.88
N TYR A 114 20.42 1.14 1.80
CA TYR A 114 21.05 0.53 0.63
C TYR A 114 20.62 -0.94 0.41
N ALA A 115 20.32 -1.70 1.45
CA ALA A 115 19.94 -3.11 1.35
C ALA A 115 18.53 -3.28 0.75
N THR A 116 17.55 -2.53 1.27
CA THR A 116 16.17 -2.49 0.74
C THR A 116 16.17 -2.03 -0.72
N ARG A 117 16.94 -1.00 -1.05
CA ARG A 117 17.13 -0.56 -2.43
C ARG A 117 17.76 -1.63 -3.32
N ALA A 118 18.82 -2.30 -2.86
CA ALA A 118 19.47 -3.37 -3.62
C ALA A 118 18.51 -4.54 -3.91
N LYS A 119 17.54 -4.77 -3.03
CA LYS A 119 16.48 -5.77 -3.18
C LYS A 119 15.21 -5.24 -3.85
N LYS A 120 15.24 -4.00 -4.32
CA LYS A 120 14.16 -3.34 -5.07
C LYS A 120 12.88 -3.20 -4.25
N VAL A 121 13.02 -2.94 -2.94
CA VAL A 121 11.91 -2.75 -2.02
C VAL A 121 12.00 -1.35 -1.43
N PHE A 122 10.91 -0.60 -1.53
CA PHE A 122 10.76 0.74 -0.96
C PHE A 122 9.72 0.73 0.16
N LEU A 123 10.07 1.32 1.30
CA LEU A 123 9.26 1.30 2.52
C LEU A 123 8.54 2.62 2.71
N VAL A 124 7.25 2.54 2.98
CA VAL A 124 6.42 3.61 3.53
C VAL A 124 6.06 3.25 4.96
N ASN A 125 6.49 4.06 5.92
CA ASN A 125 6.33 3.78 7.35
C ASN A 125 5.17 4.54 7.97
N ARG A 126 4.79 4.15 9.20
CA ARG A 126 3.69 4.75 9.98
C ARG A 126 3.64 6.28 9.97
N TYR A 127 4.79 6.95 9.96
CA TYR A 127 4.88 8.42 10.02
C TYR A 127 4.98 9.09 8.64
N ASP A 128 4.89 8.30 7.58
CA ASP A 128 4.99 8.79 6.20
C ASP A 128 3.58 9.03 5.60
N TRP A 129 2.52 9.02 6.40
CA TRP A 129 1.11 9.15 5.95
C TRP A 129 0.43 10.42 6.48
N GLY A 130 -0.52 10.93 5.69
CA GLY A 130 -1.50 11.98 5.99
C GLY A 130 -1.10 12.97 7.08
N TYR A 131 -1.67 12.77 8.27
CA TYR A 131 -1.51 13.62 9.45
C TYR A 131 -0.05 14.01 9.76
N TYR A 132 0.90 13.09 9.58
CA TYR A 132 2.30 13.29 9.97
C TYR A 132 3.14 14.07 8.96
N VAL A 133 2.74 14.05 7.69
CA VAL A 133 3.49 14.66 6.59
C VAL A 133 2.89 15.99 6.14
N GLY A 134 1.70 16.34 6.63
CA GLY A 134 0.96 17.52 6.20
C GLY A 134 0.44 17.37 4.77
N GLY A 135 -0.25 18.38 4.25
CA GLY A 135 -0.76 18.38 2.88
C GLY A 135 -2.10 19.07 2.73
N ASN A 136 -2.70 18.91 1.55
CA ASN A 136 -4.00 19.47 1.24
C ASN A 136 -5.07 18.83 2.13
N VAL A 137 -5.87 19.65 2.79
CA VAL A 137 -7.03 19.18 3.56
C VAL A 137 -8.11 18.74 2.56
N VAL A 138 -8.53 17.49 2.65
CA VAL A 138 -9.70 16.98 1.94
C VAL A 138 -10.81 16.87 2.98
N GLU A 139 -11.93 17.53 2.73
CA GLU A 139 -13.13 17.30 3.55
C GLU A 139 -13.72 15.95 3.19
N GLU A 140 -13.77 15.04 4.17
CA GLU A 140 -14.26 13.68 3.99
C GLU A 140 -15.57 13.49 4.76
N VAL A 141 -16.46 12.65 4.24
CA VAL A 141 -17.61 12.19 5.01
C VAL A 141 -17.11 11.38 6.20
N GLU A 142 -17.43 11.85 7.42
CA GLU A 142 -17.07 11.18 8.67
C GLU A 142 -17.66 9.75 8.74
N ASP A 143 -16.85 8.82 9.22
CA ASP A 143 -17.29 7.45 9.49
C ASP A 143 -17.45 7.28 11.01
N GLU A 144 -18.61 7.68 11.53
CA GLU A 144 -18.97 7.57 12.96
C GLU A 144 -18.87 6.13 13.52
N GLU A 145 -18.87 5.11 12.64
CA GLU A 145 -18.75 3.71 13.03
C GLU A 145 -17.29 3.21 13.05
N ASP A 146 -16.34 3.99 12.53
CA ASP A 146 -14.91 3.70 12.57
C ASP A 146 -14.12 5.00 12.72
N GLU A 147 -13.94 5.43 13.98
CA GLU A 147 -13.17 6.63 14.33
C GLU A 147 -11.69 6.53 13.88
N LEU A 148 -11.20 5.32 13.60
CA LEU A 148 -9.83 5.05 13.15
C LEU A 148 -9.71 4.96 11.64
N ALA A 149 -10.78 5.24 10.87
CA ALA A 149 -10.83 5.15 9.42
C ALA A 149 -9.65 5.83 8.71
N ALA A 150 -9.17 6.97 9.23
CA ALA A 150 -8.02 7.70 8.68
C ALA A 150 -6.65 7.03 8.90
N SER A 151 -6.62 5.98 9.74
CA SER A 151 -5.40 5.27 10.16
C SER A 151 -5.38 3.78 9.78
N ASN A 152 -6.38 3.34 9.01
CA ASN A 152 -6.56 1.95 8.59
C ASN A 152 -7.05 1.82 7.14
N THR A 153 -6.94 2.91 6.37
CA THR A 153 -7.25 2.94 4.93
C THR A 153 -6.18 3.63 4.11
N VAL A 154 -5.96 3.10 2.91
CA VAL A 154 -5.16 3.76 1.88
C VAL A 154 -5.77 3.54 0.51
N GLY A 155 -5.65 4.53 -0.37
CA GLY A 155 -5.93 4.39 -1.78
C GLY A 155 -4.66 4.13 -2.57
N LEU A 156 -4.83 3.49 -3.72
CA LEU A 156 -3.81 3.29 -4.74
C LEU A 156 -4.48 3.49 -6.11
N ALA A 157 -4.03 4.48 -6.88
CA ALA A 157 -4.68 4.84 -8.14
C ALA A 157 -3.69 5.28 -9.20
N ASP A 158 -4.09 5.13 -10.46
CA ASP A 158 -3.44 5.73 -11.62
C ASP A 158 -3.32 7.25 -11.43
N TYR A 159 -2.10 7.77 -11.58
CA TYR A 159 -1.78 9.16 -11.26
C TYR A 159 -2.66 10.14 -12.05
N ALA A 160 -2.94 9.88 -13.33
CA ALA A 160 -3.81 10.72 -14.16
C ALA A 160 -5.26 10.84 -13.64
N HIS A 161 -5.73 9.84 -12.90
CA HIS A 161 -7.10 9.77 -12.38
C HIS A 161 -7.19 10.09 -10.87
N GLY A 162 -6.05 10.26 -10.19
CA GLY A 162 -5.98 10.45 -8.74
C GLY A 162 -6.85 11.61 -8.23
N ASN A 163 -6.80 12.77 -8.88
CA ASN A 163 -7.61 13.93 -8.51
C ASN A 163 -9.13 13.62 -8.57
N ALA A 164 -9.58 12.97 -9.64
CA ALA A 164 -10.99 12.66 -9.81
C ALA A 164 -11.48 11.64 -8.78
N LEU A 165 -10.70 10.58 -8.54
CA LEU A 165 -11.01 9.55 -7.56
C LEU A 165 -11.04 10.10 -6.13
N VAL A 166 -10.13 11.02 -5.78
CA VAL A 166 -10.18 11.69 -4.47
C VAL A 166 -11.51 12.41 -4.28
N GLN A 167 -11.98 13.16 -5.28
CA GLN A 167 -13.26 13.89 -5.20
C GLN A 167 -14.46 12.95 -5.10
N GLU A 168 -14.42 11.80 -5.78
CA GLU A 168 -15.46 10.79 -5.72
C GLU A 168 -15.51 10.09 -4.36
N TRP A 169 -14.35 9.62 -3.88
CA TRP A 169 -14.22 8.88 -2.63
C TRP A 169 -14.45 9.74 -1.39
N ALA A 170 -14.10 11.03 -1.43
CA ALA A 170 -14.36 11.97 -0.33
C ALA A 170 -15.86 12.06 0.05
N ARG A 171 -16.76 11.81 -0.91
CA ARG A 171 -18.22 11.83 -0.72
C ARG A 171 -18.77 10.55 -0.09
N GLN A 172 -17.91 9.58 0.21
CA GLN A 172 -18.28 8.27 0.74
C GLN A 172 -17.53 8.02 2.05
N LYS A 173 -18.23 7.39 3.00
CA LYS A 173 -17.61 6.85 4.21
C LYS A 173 -16.44 5.93 3.82
N SER A 174 -15.34 6.01 4.56
CA SER A 174 -14.07 5.38 4.17
C SER A 174 -14.21 3.88 3.86
N ARG A 175 -14.88 3.12 4.73
CA ARG A 175 -15.12 1.67 4.54
C ARG A 175 -16.06 1.30 3.39
N LYS A 176 -16.79 2.28 2.84
CA LYS A 176 -17.77 2.09 1.76
C LYS A 176 -17.24 2.48 0.38
N ARG A 177 -16.05 3.07 0.31
CA ARG A 177 -15.39 3.41 -0.96
C ARG A 177 -15.12 2.14 -1.75
N LYS A 178 -15.58 2.12 -2.99
CA LYS A 178 -15.46 0.97 -3.88
C LYS A 178 -14.26 1.13 -4.81
N PRO A 179 -13.64 0.01 -5.25
CA PRO A 179 -12.68 0.05 -6.34
C PRO A 179 -13.32 0.63 -7.60
N SER A 180 -12.46 1.20 -8.44
CA SER A 180 -12.78 1.75 -9.76
C SER A 180 -11.86 1.13 -10.81
N GLU A 181 -12.11 1.43 -12.08
CA GLU A 181 -11.21 1.02 -13.18
C GLU A 181 -9.79 1.58 -13.05
N ASN A 182 -9.61 2.70 -12.34
CA ASN A 182 -8.35 3.44 -12.27
C ASN A 182 -7.72 3.44 -10.87
N GLY A 183 -8.28 2.72 -9.91
CA GLY A 183 -7.72 2.64 -8.57
C GLY A 183 -8.56 1.85 -7.59
N VAL A 184 -7.91 1.45 -6.50
CA VAL A 184 -8.50 0.68 -5.41
C VAL A 184 -8.41 1.44 -4.09
N TRP A 185 -9.44 1.28 -3.27
CA TRP A 185 -9.43 1.70 -1.87
C TRP A 185 -9.28 0.46 -0.98
N MET A 186 -8.24 0.45 -0.16
CA MET A 186 -7.86 -0.68 0.68
C MET A 186 -8.16 -0.34 2.15
N TYR A 187 -9.02 -1.14 2.76
CA TYR A 187 -9.49 -0.97 4.14
C TYR A 187 -9.17 -2.21 4.97
N ILE A 188 -8.60 -1.99 6.16
CA ILE A 188 -8.34 -3.04 7.14
C ILE A 188 -9.16 -2.68 8.40
N PRO A 189 -10.25 -3.41 8.71
CA PRO A 189 -11.14 -3.07 9.82
C PRO A 189 -10.43 -3.19 11.16
N ASP A 190 -10.87 -2.42 12.16
CA ASP A 190 -10.37 -2.46 13.54
C ASP A 190 -8.84 -2.42 13.61
N ALA A 191 -8.18 -1.57 12.84
CA ALA A 191 -6.73 -1.47 12.82
C ALA A 191 -6.26 -0.02 13.03
N GLU A 192 -4.98 0.11 13.32
CA GLU A 192 -4.27 1.39 13.40
C GLU A 192 -2.82 1.17 12.96
N TYR A 193 -2.18 2.27 12.58
CA TYR A 193 -0.80 2.36 12.11
C TYR A 193 -0.58 1.61 10.80
N MET A 194 -0.14 2.35 9.80
CA MET A 194 -0.12 1.88 8.42
C MET A 194 1.31 1.69 7.94
N TRP A 195 1.53 0.63 7.18
CA TRP A 195 2.78 0.41 6.45
C TRP A 195 2.48 0.04 5.01
N GLY A 196 3.35 0.53 4.13
CA GLY A 196 3.33 0.27 2.70
C GLY A 196 4.68 -0.26 2.26
N ARG A 197 4.72 -1.19 1.32
CA ARG A 197 5.95 -1.66 0.69
C ARG A 197 5.74 -1.73 -0.81
N PHE A 198 6.52 -0.98 -1.57
CA PHE A 198 6.56 -1.13 -3.02
C PHE A 198 7.66 -2.10 -3.41
N GLY A 199 7.33 -3.04 -4.29
CA GLY A 199 8.32 -3.80 -5.06
C GLY A 199 8.52 -3.13 -6.41
N PHE A 200 9.78 -2.89 -6.77
CA PHE A 200 10.17 -2.34 -8.07
C PHE A 200 10.67 -3.44 -9.01
N ASP A 201 10.75 -3.09 -10.29
CA ASP A 201 11.49 -3.85 -11.29
C ASP A 201 13.00 -3.98 -10.94
N ASP A 202 13.69 -4.74 -11.78
CA ASP A 202 15.08 -5.11 -11.54
C ASP A 202 16.02 -3.91 -11.69
N ASP A 203 15.61 -2.86 -12.41
CA ASP A 203 16.37 -1.62 -12.59
C ASP A 203 16.05 -0.55 -11.53
N TYR A 204 15.06 -0.81 -10.66
CA TYR A 204 14.51 0.16 -9.70
C TYR A 204 13.93 1.40 -10.39
N THR A 205 13.25 1.21 -11.53
CA THR A 205 12.68 2.27 -12.36
C THR A 205 11.17 2.40 -12.20
N GLU A 206 10.43 1.29 -12.10
CA GLU A 206 8.98 1.30 -11.99
C GLU A 206 8.52 0.36 -10.87
N ALA A 207 7.59 0.83 -10.05
CA ALA A 207 6.87 -0.02 -9.11
C ALA A 207 6.04 -1.05 -9.89
N ARG A 208 6.05 -2.30 -9.43
CA ARG A 208 5.29 -3.42 -10.03
C ARG A 208 4.42 -4.15 -9.01
N SER A 209 4.56 -3.83 -7.72
CA SER A 209 3.77 -4.39 -6.64
C SER A 209 3.69 -3.42 -5.45
N PHE A 210 2.64 -3.56 -4.65
CA PHE A 210 2.42 -2.79 -3.43
C PHE A 210 1.75 -3.67 -2.36
N LEU A 211 2.38 -3.77 -1.19
CA LEU A 211 1.83 -4.40 0.01
C LEU A 211 1.39 -3.30 0.99
N TYR A 212 0.16 -3.42 1.48
CA TYR A 212 -0.40 -2.60 2.54
C TYR A 212 -0.79 -3.46 3.74
N PHE A 213 -0.37 -3.05 4.94
CA PHE A 213 -0.65 -3.76 6.18
C PHE A 213 -0.62 -2.81 7.39
N THR A 214 -0.98 -3.33 8.57
CA THR A 214 -1.08 -2.55 9.81
C THR A 214 -0.33 -3.20 10.99
N GLN A 215 -0.40 -2.59 12.17
CA GLN A 215 0.24 -3.14 13.38
C GLN A 215 -0.36 -4.49 13.76
N ARG A 216 -1.62 -4.73 13.40
CA ARG A 216 -2.34 -5.97 13.74
C ARG A 216 -2.06 -7.12 12.78
N THR A 217 -1.40 -6.85 11.66
CA THR A 217 -1.08 -7.88 10.66
C THR A 217 0.03 -8.79 11.21
N ASP A 218 -0.33 -10.05 11.46
CA ASP A 218 0.59 -11.12 11.83
C ASP A 218 0.79 -12.03 10.61
N PHE A 219 1.94 -11.92 9.95
CA PHE A 219 2.22 -12.68 8.73
C PHE A 219 2.43 -14.18 8.98
N SER A 220 2.58 -14.60 10.24
CA SER A 220 2.56 -16.02 10.64
C SER A 220 1.15 -16.62 10.69
N LYS A 221 0.12 -15.77 10.60
CA LYS A 221 -1.30 -16.15 10.54
C LYS A 221 -2.01 -15.63 9.30
N THR A 222 -1.39 -14.71 8.57
CA THR A 222 -1.97 -14.16 7.34
C THR A 222 -1.68 -15.09 6.16
N VAL A 223 -2.69 -15.42 5.37
CA VAL A 223 -2.59 -16.24 4.15
C VAL A 223 -2.86 -15.42 2.89
N PHE A 224 -2.25 -15.85 1.79
CA PHE A 224 -2.58 -15.38 0.45
C PHE A 224 -3.85 -16.08 -0.07
N PRO A 225 -4.71 -15.44 -0.89
CA PRO A 225 -5.89 -16.09 -1.45
C PRO A 225 -5.58 -17.42 -2.13
N GLY A 226 -6.31 -18.47 -1.76
CA GLY A 226 -6.13 -19.83 -2.29
C GLY A 226 -5.03 -20.64 -1.62
N GLN A 227 -4.26 -20.04 -0.69
CA GLN A 227 -3.25 -20.73 0.11
C GLN A 227 -3.79 -21.13 1.49
N THR A 228 -3.25 -22.22 2.03
CA THR A 228 -3.54 -22.69 3.40
C THR A 228 -2.38 -22.45 4.35
N GLU A 229 -1.19 -22.20 3.81
CA GLU A 229 0.02 -21.93 4.59
C GLU A 229 0.17 -20.41 4.80
N PRO A 230 0.62 -19.98 5.99
CA PRO A 230 0.90 -18.57 6.26
C PRO A 230 1.97 -17.98 5.34
N LEU A 231 1.94 -16.66 5.20
CA LEU A 231 2.91 -15.89 4.41
C LEU A 231 4.33 -15.92 4.98
N LYS A 232 4.48 -16.27 6.26
CA LYS A 232 5.75 -16.38 6.96
C LYS A 232 5.74 -17.56 7.91
N GLU A 233 6.83 -18.32 7.90
CA GLU A 233 7.07 -19.37 8.89
C GLU A 233 7.51 -18.76 10.23
N ASN A 234 7.08 -19.37 11.34
CA ASN A 234 7.47 -18.98 12.70
C ASN A 234 8.89 -19.43 13.06
#